data_AF-A0A6I7F7V1-F1
#
_entry.id   AF-A0A6I7F7V1-F1
#
_cell.length_a   1.000
_cell.length_b   1.000
_cell.length_c   1.000
_cell.angle_alpha   90.00
_cell.angle_beta   90.00
_cell.angle_gamma   90.00
#
_symmetry.space_group_name_H-M   'P 1'
#
loop_
_entity.id
_entity.type
_entity.pdbx_description
1 polymer ?
#
loop_
_entity_poly.entity_id
_entity_poly.type
_entity_poly.pdbx_seq_one_letter_code
_entity_poly.pdbx_strand_id
1 'polypeptide(L)' 'MTLYIKRLWSDTPRLSRQQTEQLLDLYERPIATFKDAGKAYQIGFNTALSCLGYLIATKHGGHDE' A
#
# COMPACT_ATOMS: atom_id res chain seq x y z
N MET A 1 -5.03 12.15 -3.80
CA MET A 1 -3.85 11.36 -3.40
C MET A 1 -3.78 10.16 -4.32
N THR A 2 -2.60 9.83 -4.83
CA THR A 2 -2.42 8.62 -5.64
C THR A 2 -1.65 7.62 -4.80
N LEU A 3 -2.24 6.46 -4.54
CA LEU A 3 -1.55 5.37 -3.86
C LEU A 3 -0.65 4.62 -4.83
N TYR A 4 0.51 4.20 -4.35
CA TYR A 4 1.42 3.34 -5.10
C TYR A 4 2.17 2.41 -4.15
N ILE A 5 2.72 1.34 -4.70
CA ILE A 5 3.51 0.36 -3.95
C ILE A 5 4.99 0.62 -4.21
N LYS A 6 5.74 0.91 -3.15
CA LYS A 6 7.18 1.06 -3.15
C LYS A 6 7.84 -0.26 -2.76
N ARG A 7 8.94 -0.61 -3.43
CA ARG A 7 9.84 -1.69 -2.98
C ARG A 7 10.82 -1.13 -1.97
N LEU A 8 10.96 -1.81 -0.83
CA LEU A 8 11.85 -1.41 0.27
C LEU A 8 13.28 -1.92 0.06
N TRP A 9 13.44 -3.08 -0.58
CA TRP A 9 14.75 -3.69 -0.82
C TRP A 9 14.99 -3.91 -2.32
N SER A 10 16.26 -3.90 -2.73
CA SER A 10 16.66 -4.09 -4.12
C SER A 10 16.34 -5.48 -4.65
N ASP A 11 16.38 -6.50 -3.78
CA ASP A 11 16.09 -7.91 -4.10
C ASP A 11 14.59 -8.22 -4.14
N THR A 12 13.73 -7.35 -3.59
CA THR A 12 12.28 -7.55 -3.61
C THR A 12 11.78 -7.68 -5.05
N PRO A 13 11.02 -8.76 -5.38
CA PRO A 13 10.56 -9.00 -6.74
C PRO A 13 9.70 -7.85 -7.25
N ARG A 14 9.65 -7.68 -8.57
CA ARG A 14 8.77 -6.69 -9.18
C ARG A 14 7.35 -7.26 -9.22
N LEU A 15 6.40 -6.49 -8.71
CA LEU A 15 4.99 -6.80 -8.87
C LEU A 15 4.58 -6.55 -10.32
N SER A 16 3.73 -7.43 -10.85
CA SER A 16 3.03 -7.13 -12.09
C SER A 16 2.03 -5.99 -11.88
N ARG A 17 1.57 -5.39 -12.98
CA ARG A 17 0.53 -4.34 -12.93
C ARG A 17 -0.72 -4.85 -12.22
N GLN A 18 -1.17 -6.05 -12.58
CA GLN A 18 -2.34 -6.69 -11.98
C GLN A 18 -2.18 -6.88 -10.46
N GLN A 19 -1.04 -7.39 -10.01
CA GLN A 19 -0.77 -7.58 -8.58
C GLN A 19 -0.77 -6.25 -7.83
N THR A 20 -0.23 -5.20 -8.46
CA THR A 20 -0.23 -3.85 -7.89
C THR A 20 -1.65 -3.32 -7.72
N GLU A 21 -2.48 -3.43 -8.77
CA GLU A 21 -3.88 -3.00 -8.75
C GLU A 21 -4.69 -3.77 -7.70
N GLN A 22 -4.48 -5.08 -7.57
CA GLN A 22 -5.14 -5.92 -6.57
C GLN A 22 -4.76 -5.56 -5.13
N LEU A 23 -3.48 -5.31 -4.86
CA LEU A 23 -3.01 -4.92 -3.53
C LEU A 23 -3.52 -3.54 -3.11
N LEU A 24 -3.61 -2.60 -4.06
CA LEU A 24 -4.19 -1.28 -3.80
C LEU A 24 -5.71 -1.38 -3.53
N ASP A 25 -6.44 -2.17 -4.31
CA ASP A 25 -7.88 -2.40 -4.07
C ASP A 25 -8.13 -2.98 -2.66
N LEU A 26 -7.37 -4.00 -2.27
CA LEU A 26 -7.47 -4.61 -0.94
C LEU A 26 -7.17 -3.61 0.19
N TYR A 27 -6.22 -2.71 -0.03
CA TYR A 27 -5.84 -1.69 0.95
C TYR A 27 -6.91 -0.60 1.14
N GLU A 28 -7.62 -0.20 0.08
CA GLU A 28 -8.62 0.87 0.14
C GLU A 28 -10.02 0.39 0.54
N ARG A 29 -10.42 -0.81 0.10
CA ARG A 29 -11.76 -1.37 0.29
C ARG A 29 -12.31 -1.31 1.72
N PRO A 30 -11.54 -1.60 2.78
CA PRO A 30 -12.06 -1.57 4.15
C PRO A 30 -12.24 -0.17 4.72
N ILE A 31 -11.60 0.89 4.20
CA ILE A 31 -11.87 2.27 4.66
C ILE A 31 -13.30 2.67 4.34
N ALA A 32 -13.77 2.30 3.15
CA ALA A 32 -15.13 2.63 2.72
C ALA A 32 -16.20 1.89 3.53
N THR A 33 -15.85 0.74 4.10
CA THR A 33 -16.79 -0.16 4.79
C THR A 33 -16.73 -0.02 6.31
N PHE A 34 -15.55 0.21 6.87
CA PHE A 34 -15.28 0.23 8.30
C PHE A 34 -14.61 1.56 8.65
N LYS A 35 -15.34 2.47 9.32
CA LYS A 35 -14.87 3.82 9.68
C LYS A 35 -13.51 3.83 10.38
N ASP A 36 -13.49 3.72 11.71
CA ASP A 36 -12.25 3.78 12.50
C ASP A 36 -11.40 2.50 12.36
N ALA A 37 -12.06 1.36 12.16
CA ALA A 37 -11.37 0.08 11.95
C ALA A 37 -10.67 -0.01 10.58
N GLY A 38 -11.08 0.80 9.59
CA GLY A 38 -10.41 0.86 8.28
C GLY A 38 -8.98 1.38 8.37
N LYS A 39 -8.71 2.35 9.26
CA LYS A 39 -7.34 2.82 9.53
C LYS A 39 -6.48 1.74 10.17
N ALA A 40 -7.02 1.03 11.16
CA ALA A 40 -6.31 -0.07 11.80
C ALA A 40 -5.99 -1.20 10.80
N TYR A 41 -6.92 -1.50 9.89
CA TYR A 41 -6.69 -2.43 8.78
C TYR A 41 -5.52 -1.95 7.90
N GLN A 42 -5.53 -0.70 7.45
CA GLN A 42 -4.46 -0.17 6.59
C GLN A 42 -3.10 -0.27 7.26
N ILE A 43 -3.01 0.04 8.56
CA ILE A 43 -1.77 -0.08 9.33
C ILE A 43 -1.31 -1.54 9.36
N GLY A 44 -2.20 -2.47 9.70
CA GLY A 44 -1.88 -3.90 9.74
C GLY A 44 -1.46 -4.45 8.37
N PHE A 45 -2.17 -4.06 7.30
CA PHE A 45 -1.88 -4.48 5.94
C PHE A 45 -0.52 -3.96 5.47
N ASN A 46 -0.21 -2.69 5.73
CA ASN A 46 1.09 -2.10 5.37
C ASN A 46 2.24 -2.70 6.19
N THR A 47 1.98 -3.03 7.45
CA THR A 47 2.94 -3.75 8.31
C THR A 47 3.26 -5.13 7.73
N ALA A 48 2.24 -5.90 7.33
CA ALA A 48 2.42 -7.20 6.71
C ALA A 48 3.16 -7.11 5.36
N LEU A 49 2.82 -6.11 4.53
CA LEU A 49 3.54 -5.87 3.27
C LEU A 49 5.00 -5.48 3.49
N SER A 50 5.31 -4.75 4.56
CA SER A 50 6.68 -4.36 4.88
C SER A 50 7.55 -5.57 5.19
N CYS A 51 7.00 -6.60 5.84
CA CYS A 51 7.67 -7.90 6.02
C CYS A 51 7.98 -8.60 4.69
N LEU A 52 7.20 -8.33 3.64
CA LEU A 52 7.41 -8.84 2.28
C LEU A 52 8.28 -7.91 1.42
N GLY A 53 8.76 -6.81 1.97
CA GLY A 53 9.61 -5.83 1.27
C GLY A 53 8.84 -4.77 0.48
N TYR A 54 7.55 -4.59 0.73
CA TYR A 54 6.72 -3.59 0.05
C TYR A 54 6.11 -2.59 1.03
N LEU A 55 5.86 -1.38 0.56
CA LEU A 55 5.18 -0.34 1.33
C LEU A 55 4.16 0.37 0.44
N ILE A 56 2.93 0.50 0.89
CA ILE A 56 1.93 1.35 0.25
C ILE A 56 2.17 2.78 0.72
N ALA A 57 2.41 3.68 -0.24
CA ALA A 57 2.68 5.09 -0.02
C ALA A 57 1.69 5.96 -0.79
N THR A 58 1.42 7.15 -0.25
CA THR A 58 0.57 8.15 -0.89
C THR A 58 1.44 9.21 -1.53
N LYS A 59 1.33 9.42 -2.83
CA LYS A 59 1.90 10.61 -3.46
C LYS A 59 0.99 11.80 -3.12
N HIS A 60 1.44 12.66 -2.21
CA HIS A 60 0.92 14.02 -2.12
C HIS A 60 1.61 14.85 -3.21
N GLY A 61 0.91 15.81 -3.82
CA GLY A 61 1.44 16.67 -4.87
C GLY A 61 2.49 17.68 -4.39
N GLY A 62 3.35 17.30 -3.44
CA GLY A 62 4.44 18.11 -2.91
C GLY A 62 5.62 17.22 -2.61
N HIS A 63 6.65 17.34 -3.46
CA HIS A 63 8.06 17.06 -3.21
C HIS A 63 8.39 15.83 -2.33
N ASP A 64 8.59 14.69 -2.98
CA ASP A 64 9.51 13.65 -2.48
C ASP A 64 10.71 13.68 -3.43
N GLU A 65 11.81 14.29 -2.99
CA GLU A 65 13.16 14.03 -3.52
C GLU A 65 13.59 12.60 -3.20
#